data_AF-A0A9D4MHS2-F1
#
_entry.id   AF-A0A9D4MHS2-F1
#
_cell.length_a   1.000
_cell.length_b   1.000
_cell.length_c   1.000
_cell.angle_alpha   90.00
_cell.angle_beta   90.00
_cell.angle_gamma   90.00
#
_symmetry.space_group_name_H-M   'P 1'
#
loop_
_entity.id
_entity.type
_entity.pdbx_description
1 polymer ?
#
loop_
_entity_poly.entity_id
_entity_poly.type
_entity_poly.pdbx_seq_one_letter_code
_entity_poly.pdbx_strand_id
1 'polypeptide(L)' 'MVETALYQDSQGQPQRKRVKRATLNIQERLHNLCQDYSGGRKTLAEFLQAVGNCIRWKQ' A
#
# COMPACT_ATOMS: atom_id res chain seq x y z
N MET A 1 9.52 23.32 -3.65
CA MET A 1 9.22 22.30 -2.62
C MET A 1 7.82 21.69 -2.75
N VAL A 2 6.79 22.44 -3.16
CA VAL A 2 5.44 21.90 -3.42
C VAL A 2 5.45 20.90 -4.58
N GLU A 3 6.14 21.23 -5.67
CA GLU A 3 6.22 20.43 -6.89
C GLU A 3 6.85 19.05 -6.69
N THR A 4 7.91 18.96 -5.89
CA THR A 4 8.56 17.70 -5.50
C THR A 4 7.66 16.82 -4.63
N ALA A 5 6.82 17.42 -3.78
CA ALA A 5 5.90 16.68 -2.93
C ALA A 5 4.73 16.12 -3.73
N LEU A 6 4.20 16.88 -4.70
CA LEU A 6 3.17 16.42 -5.63
C LEU A 6 3.69 15.30 -6.54
N TYR A 7 4.94 15.41 -7.01
CA TYR A 7 5.59 14.35 -7.78
C TYR A 7 5.72 13.07 -6.96
N GLN A 8 6.21 13.15 -5.72
CA GLN A 8 6.31 12.00 -4.81
C GLN A 8 4.96 11.35 -4.52
N ASP A 9 3.91 12.14 -4.27
CA ASP A 9 2.55 11.65 -4.03
C ASP A 9 1.98 10.91 -5.26
N SER A 10 2.20 11.44 -6.46
CA SER A 10 1.81 10.77 -7.72
C SER A 10 2.54 9.44 -7.95
N GLN A 11 3.72 9.26 -7.37
CA GLN A 11 4.50 8.03 -7.38
C GLN A 11 4.16 7.11 -6.19
N GLY A 12 3.15 7.48 -5.39
CA GLY A 12 2.75 6.75 -4.18
C GLY A 12 3.77 6.82 -3.03
N GLN A 13 4.75 7.73 -3.10
CA GLN A 13 5.73 7.90 -2.04
C GLN A 13 5.12 8.70 -0.89
N PRO A 14 5.17 8.19 0.35
CA PRO A 14 4.58 8.87 1.48
C PRO A 14 5.28 10.20 1.78
N GLN A 15 4.50 11.24 2.09
CA GLN A 15 5.05 12.52 2.52
C GLN A 15 5.99 12.35 3.72
N ARG A 16 7.10 13.09 3.74
CA ARG A 16 8.13 13.12 4.82
C ARG A 16 7.63 13.55 6.20
N LYS A 17 6.32 13.71 6.42
CA LYS A 17 5.76 13.75 7.77
C LYS A 17 6.09 12.42 8.44
N ARG A 18 6.31 12.43 9.76
CA ARG A 18 6.62 11.22 10.54
C ARG A 18 5.42 10.27 10.48
N VAL A 19 5.39 9.42 9.46
CA VAL A 19 4.32 8.45 9.27
C VAL A 19 4.49 7.38 10.35
N LYS A 20 3.41 7.03 11.04
CA LYS A 20 3.47 5.96 12.04
C LYS A 20 3.97 4.69 11.35
N ARG A 21 4.86 3.94 12.01
CA ARG A 21 5.41 2.67 11.50
C ARG A 21 4.31 1.71 11.00
N ALA A 22 3.14 1.75 11.64
CA ALA A 22 1.95 1.00 11.22
C ALA A 22 1.49 1.34 9.80
N THR A 23 1.49 2.62 9.42
CA THR A 23 1.11 3.06 8.07
C THR A 23 2.11 2.58 7.02
N LEU A 24 3.41 2.66 7.30
CA LEU A 24 4.44 2.14 6.38
C LEU A 24 4.28 0.62 6.16
N ASN A 25 4.03 -0.13 7.24
CA ASN A 25 3.80 -1.57 7.16
C ASN A 25 2.54 -1.91 6.34
N ILE A 26 1.46 -1.14 6.50
CA ILE A 26 0.24 -1.30 5.69
C ILE A 26 0.52 -1.00 4.21
N GLN A 27 1.25 0.08 3.92
CA GLN A 27 1.61 0.43 2.54
C GLN A 27 2.48 -0.64 1.88
N GLU A 28 3.48 -1.16 2.61
CA GLU A 28 4.35 -2.24 2.12
C GLU A 28 3.56 -3.53 1.85
N ARG A 29 2.66 -3.91 2.77
CA ARG A 29 1.78 -5.09 2.56
C ARG A 29 0.88 -4.90 1.36
N LEU A 30 0.28 -3.73 1.18
CA LEU A 30 -0.58 -3.43 0.03
C LEU A 30 0.21 -3.48 -1.28
N HIS A 31 1.41 -2.90 -1.30
CA HIS A 31 2.29 -2.93 -2.46
C HIS A 31 2.63 -4.36 -2.89
N ASN A 32 2.99 -5.22 -1.94
CA ASN A 32 3.30 -6.63 -2.23
C ASN A 32 2.08 -7.39 -2.77
N LEU A 33 0.87 -7.12 -2.25
CA LEU A 33 -0.36 -7.71 -2.78
C LEU A 33 -0.63 -7.29 -4.23
N CYS A 34 -0.40 -6.01 -4.55
CA CYS A 34 -0.53 -5.52 -5.92
C CYS A 34 0.50 -6.17 -6.86
N GLN A 35 1.74 -6.34 -6.42
CA GLN A 35 2.77 -7.04 -7.19
C GLN A 35 2.42 -8.51 -7.43
N ASP A 36 1.92 -9.22 -6.41
CA ASP A 36 1.50 -10.61 -6.55
C ASP A 36 0.32 -10.78 -7.51
N TYR A 37 -0.65 -9.86 -7.47
CA TYR A 37 -1.76 -9.86 -8.42
C TYR A 37 -1.30 -9.54 -9.84
N SER A 38 -0.50 -8.48 -10.02
CA SER A 38 0.06 -8.11 -11.31
C SER A 38 0.98 -9.19 -11.89
N GLY A 39 1.66 -9.95 -11.04
CA GLY A 39 2.53 -11.07 -11.43
C GLY A 39 1.78 -12.38 -11.66
N GLY A 40 0.44 -12.40 -11.55
CA GLY A 40 -0.39 -13.60 -11.72
C GLY A 40 -0.23 -14.65 -10.62
N ARG A 41 0.45 -14.33 -9.51
CA ARG A 41 0.64 -15.23 -8.36
C ARG A 41 -0.59 -15.34 -7.48
N LYS A 42 -1.50 -14.37 -7.58
CA LYS A 42 -2.79 -14.36 -6.89
C LYS A 42 -3.90 -14.15 -7.90
N THR A 43 -4.98 -14.89 -7.73
CA THR A 43 -6.25 -14.62 -8.39
C THR A 43 -6.86 -13.32 -7.83
N LEU A 44 -7.80 -12.73 -8.59
CA LEU A 44 -8.53 -11.54 -8.14
C LEU A 44 -9.25 -11.76 -6.80
N ALA A 45 -9.82 -12.95 -6.59
CA ALA A 45 -10.50 -13.29 -5.34
C ALA A 45 -9.54 -13.31 -4.14
N GLU A 46 -8.37 -13.93 -4.30
CA GLU A 46 -7.34 -13.98 -3.24
C GLU A 46 -6.77 -12.59 -2.93
N PHE A 47 -6.59 -11.76 -3.96
CA PHE A 47 -6.16 -10.37 -3.80
C PHE A 47 -7.19 -9.57 -2.98
N LEU A 48 -8.47 -9.60 -3.36
CA LEU A 48 -9.53 -8.86 -2.67
C LEU A 48 -9.70 -9.32 -1.22
N GLN A 49 -9.60 -10.63 -0.96
CA GLN A 49 -9.64 -11.18 0.40
C GLN A 49 -8.45 -10.69 1.24
N ALA A 50 -7.24 -10.69 0.67
CA ALA A 50 -6.04 -10.26 1.37
C ALA A 50 -6.01 -8.74 1.64
N VAL A 51 -6.53 -7.93 0.71
CA VAL A 51 -6.74 -6.49 0.91
C VAL A 51 -7.75 -6.26 2.05
N GLY A 52 -8.86 -7.01 2.05
CA GLY A 52 -9.84 -6.98 3.14
C GLY A 52 -9.23 -7.29 4.50
N ASN A 53 -8.28 -8.22 4.58
CA ASN A 53 -7.56 -8.56 5.81
C ASN A 53 -6.50 -7.51 6.20
N CYS A 54 -5.95 -6.76 5.24
CA CYS A 54 -5.03 -5.65 5.53
C CYS A 54 -5.76 -4.41 6.08
N ILE A 55 -7.00 -4.17 5.65
CA ILE A 55 -7.80 -3.01 6.05
C ILE A 55 -8.60 -3.28 7.33
N ARG A 56 -9.11 -4.51 7.53
CA ARG A 56 -9.80 -4.89 8.77
C ARG A 56 -8.80 -5.02 9.91
N TRP A 57 -8.50 -3.88 10.54
CA TRP A 57 -7.91 -3.82 11.86
C TRP A 57 -8.76 -4.67 12.81
N LYS A 58 -8.18 -5.72 13.40
CA LYS A 58 -8.74 -6.27 14.64
C LYS A 58 -8.52 -5.21 15.72
N GLN A 59 -9.62 -4.77 16.33
CA GLN A 59 -9.61 -4.01 17.59
C GLN A 59 -8.79 -4.72 18.65
#